data_AF-A0A8B5Y2F2-F1
#
_entry.id   AF-A0A8B5Y2F2-F1
#
_cell.length_a   1.000
_cell.length_b   1.000
_cell.length_c   1.000
_cell.angle_alpha   90.00
_cell.angle_beta   90.00
_cell.angle_gamma   90.00
#
_symmetry.space_group_name_H-M   'P 1'
#
loop_
_entity.id
_entity.type
_entity.pdbx_description
1 polymer ?
#
loop_
_entity_poly.entity_id
_entity_poly.type
_entity_poly.pdbx_seq_one_letter_code
_entity_poly.pdbx_strand_id
1 'polypeptide(L)'
;MKIAKKQKMIEAYEHSAKYYAYYVCLLDDTELIGWVLIDKGYDFLNGNQVGWISDLFVKAQYRGNGYAKLLMEEAFNEFIMIHQILIMEVNL
;
A
#
# COMPACT_ATOMS: atom_id res chain seq x y z
N MET A 1 -33.60 1.19 1.97
CA MET A 1 -32.39 1.48 1.18
C MET A 1 -31.16 1.23 2.05
N LYS A 2 -30.43 0.12 1.85
CA LYS A 2 -29.19 -0.20 2.61
C LYS A 2 -27.99 0.26 1.78
N ILE A 3 -27.08 1.04 2.36
CA ILE A 3 -25.84 1.48 1.72
C ILE A 3 -24.94 0.25 1.55
N ALA A 4 -24.95 -0.35 0.36
CA ALA A 4 -24.14 -1.52 -0.01
C ALA A 4 -22.65 -1.19 -0.27
N LYS A 5 -22.20 0.02 0.07
CA LYS A 5 -20.85 0.53 -0.29
C LYS A 5 -19.75 0.00 0.64
N LYS A 6 -20.02 -0.09 1.96
CA LYS A 6 -19.03 -0.52 2.95
C LYS A 6 -18.71 -2.01 2.83
N GLN A 7 -19.73 -2.86 2.70
CA GLN A 7 -19.55 -4.31 2.60
C GLN A 7 -18.77 -4.70 1.34
N LYS A 8 -19.10 -4.11 0.18
CA LYS A 8 -18.37 -4.32 -1.07
C LYS A 8 -16.90 -3.88 -1.01
N MET A 9 -16.61 -2.81 -0.26
CA MET A 9 -15.23 -2.37 -0.01
C MET A 9 -14.45 -3.37 0.84
N ILE A 10 -15.08 -3.91 1.88
CA ILE A 10 -14.46 -4.94 2.72
C ILE A 10 -14.18 -6.18 1.87
N GLU A 11 -15.15 -6.64 1.08
CA GLU A 11 -15.00 -7.78 0.16
C GLU A 11 -13.89 -7.54 -0.87
N ALA A 12 -13.79 -6.32 -1.41
CA ALA A 12 -12.74 -5.97 -2.37
C ALA A 12 -11.33 -6.07 -1.78
N TYR A 13 -11.15 -5.74 -0.49
CA TYR A 13 -9.85 -5.76 0.19
C TYR A 13 -9.61 -7.00 1.05
N GLU A 14 -10.57 -7.93 1.15
CA GLU A 14 -10.41 -9.14 1.95
C GLU A 14 -9.23 -9.99 1.46
N HIS A 15 -9.05 -10.10 0.14
CA HIS A 15 -7.88 -10.74 -0.44
C HIS A 15 -6.60 -10.02 -0.02
N SER A 16 -6.49 -8.72 -0.27
CA SER A 16 -5.30 -7.93 0.10
C SER A 16 -4.95 -8.07 1.59
N ALA A 17 -5.95 -7.98 2.48
CA ALA A 17 -5.76 -8.18 3.91
C ALA A 17 -5.24 -9.59 4.25
N LYS A 18 -5.75 -10.63 3.59
CA LYS A 18 -5.30 -12.01 3.77
C LYS A 18 -3.85 -12.23 3.31
N TYR A 19 -3.40 -11.49 2.29
CA TYR A 19 -2.06 -11.61 1.71
C TYR A 19 -1.09 -10.51 2.15
N TYR A 20 -1.30 -9.97 3.36
CA TYR A 20 -0.39 -9.05 4.04
C TYR A 20 -0.14 -7.75 3.28
N ALA A 21 -1.16 -7.24 2.57
CA ALA A 21 -1.15 -5.88 2.09
C ALA A 21 -1.10 -4.90 3.27
N TYR A 22 -0.49 -3.74 3.05
CA TYR A 22 -0.30 -2.74 4.09
C TYR A 22 -0.39 -1.33 3.53
N TYR A 23 -0.73 -0.39 4.41
CA TYR A 23 -0.88 1.02 4.07
C TYR A 23 0.36 1.81 4.46
N VAL A 24 0.80 2.69 3.57
CA VAL A 24 1.67 3.82 3.91
C VAL A 24 0.79 5.05 4.03
N CYS A 25 0.79 5.66 5.21
CA CYS A 25 -0.08 6.78 5.55
C CYS A 25 0.74 8.05 5.70
N LEU A 26 0.29 9.13 5.04
CA LEU A 26 0.82 10.47 5.28
C LEU A 26 -0.04 11.14 6.36
N LEU A 27 0.61 11.52 7.45
CA LEU A 27 -0.01 12.17 8.60
C LEU A 27 0.57 13.58 8.78
N ASP A 28 -0.29 14.51 9.16
CA ASP A 28 0.10 15.80 9.76
C ASP A 28 -0.39 15.79 11.21
N ASP A 29 0.54 15.65 12.14
CA ASP A 29 0.30 15.27 13.54
C ASP A 29 -0.59 14.01 13.68
N THR A 30 -1.89 14.21 13.86
CA THR A 30 -2.91 13.15 13.99
C THR A 30 -3.90 13.12 12.83
N GLU A 31 -3.79 14.06 11.90
CA GLU A 31 -4.65 14.14 10.74
C GLU A 31 -4.10 13.31 9.58
N LEU A 32 -4.88 12.31 9.15
CA LEU A 32 -4.61 11.55 7.93
C LEU A 32 -4.77 12.45 6.70
N ILE A 33 -3.70 12.74 5.97
CA ILE A 33 -3.75 13.49 4.70
C ILE A 33 -4.14 12.56 3.54
N GLY A 34 -3.57 11.36 3.52
CA GLY A 34 -3.73 10.41 2.44
C GLY A 34 -3.02 9.09 2.74
N TRP A 35 -3.19 8.12 1.85
CA TRP A 35 -2.60 6.80 1.97
C TRP A 35 -2.33 6.19 0.60
N VAL A 36 -1.50 5.16 0.61
CA VAL A 36 -1.31 4.23 -0.49
C VAL A 36 -1.34 2.81 0.06
N LEU A 37 -2.10 1.92 -0.59
CA LEU A 37 -2.17 0.51 -0.26
C LEU A 37 -1.24 -0.28 -1.17
N ILE A 38 -0.31 -1.01 -0.56
CA ILE A 38 0.65 -1.86 -1.25
C ILE A 38 0.23 -3.31 -1.06
N ASP A 39 -0.04 -3.97 -2.17
CA ASP A 39 -0.21 -5.42 -2.23
C ASP A 39 1.09 -6.08 -2.70
N LYS A 40 1.25 -7.36 -2.36
CA LYS A 40 2.43 -8.14 -2.72
C LYS A 40 2.06 -9.57 -3.07
N GLY A 41 2.86 -10.17 -3.94
CA GLY A 41 2.76 -11.57 -4.33
C GLY A 41 4.08 -12.06 -4.88
N TYR A 42 4.07 -13.25 -5.47
CA TYR A 42 5.23 -13.84 -6.13
C TYR A 42 4.90 -14.08 -7.60
N ASP A 43 5.80 -13.70 -8.49
CA ASP A 43 5.73 -14.01 -9.92
C ASP A 43 5.90 -15.53 -10.09
N PHE A 44 4.92 -16.15 -10.76
CA PHE A 44 4.88 -17.60 -10.94
C PHE A 44 6.01 -18.13 -11.83
N LEU A 45 6.58 -17.32 -12.72
CA LEU A 45 7.59 -17.74 -13.69
C LEU A 45 8.99 -17.81 -13.09
N ASN A 46 9.33 -16.85 -12.23
CA ASN A 46 10.69 -16.71 -11.69
C ASN A 46 10.75 -16.76 -10.16
N GLY A 47 9.60 -16.80 -9.46
CA GLY A 47 9.53 -16.82 -8.01
C GLY A 47 9.89 -15.50 -7.33
N ASN A 48 10.13 -14.42 -8.09
CA ASN A 48 10.47 -13.12 -7.52
C ASN A 48 9.25 -12.51 -6.86
N GLN A 49 9.43 -11.87 -5.71
CA GLN A 49 8.39 -11.11 -5.10
C GLN A 49 8.10 -9.85 -5.93
N VAL A 50 6.82 -9.58 -6.15
CA VAL A 50 6.29 -8.46 -6.93
C VAL A 50 5.27 -7.70 -6.11
N GLY A 51 5.20 -6.38 -6.31
CA GLY A 51 4.28 -5.51 -5.59
C GLY A 51 3.50 -4.63 -6.56
N TRP A 52 2.31 -4.22 -6.16
CA TRP A 52 1.49 -3.28 -6.91
C TRP A 52 0.71 -2.37 -5.96
N ILE A 53 0.29 -1.24 -6.50
CA ILE A 53 -0.52 -0.26 -5.77
C ILE A 53 -2.00 -0.59 -6.01
N SER A 54 -2.70 -0.94 -4.96
CA SER A 54 -4.13 -1.28 -5.01
C SER A 54 -5.04 -0.08 -4.76
N ASP A 55 -4.54 0.92 -4.02
CA ASP A 55 -5.26 2.17 -3.76
C ASP A 55 -4.26 3.31 -3.54
N LEU A 56 -4.62 4.52 -3.99
CA LEU A 56 -3.88 5.75 -3.72
C LEU A 56 -4.88 6.89 -3.55
N PHE A 57 -4.87 7.51 -2.38
CA PHE A 57 -5.82 8.56 -2.06
C PHE A 57 -5.16 9.72 -1.32
N VAL A 58 -5.56 10.93 -1.69
CA VAL A 58 -5.29 12.18 -0.96
C VAL A 58 -6.61 12.90 -0.74
N LYS A 59 -6.90 13.33 0.49
CA LYS A 59 -8.12 14.11 0.79
C LYS A 59 -8.17 15.37 -0.08
N ALA A 60 -9.37 15.75 -0.49
CA ALA A 60 -9.58 16.78 -1.49
C ALA A 60 -8.88 18.12 -1.15
N GLN A 61 -8.93 18.55 0.12
CA GLN A 61 -8.31 19.80 0.56
C GLN A 61 -6.78 19.83 0.47
N TYR A 62 -6.12 18.67 0.36
CA TYR A 62 -4.65 18.56 0.29
C TYR A 62 -4.14 18.27 -1.12
N ARG A 63 -5.02 18.11 -2.11
CA ARG A 63 -4.63 17.84 -3.50
C ARG A 63 -3.93 19.05 -4.14
N GLY A 64 -3.08 18.80 -5.13
CA GLY A 64 -2.28 19.83 -5.80
C GLY A 64 -0.94 20.15 -5.12
N ASN A 65 -0.69 19.60 -3.92
CA ASN A 65 0.54 19.84 -3.13
C ASN A 65 1.61 18.74 -3.30
N GLY A 66 1.46 17.84 -4.29
CA GLY A 66 2.45 16.79 -4.56
C GLY A 66 2.39 15.57 -3.62
N TYR A 67 1.48 15.51 -2.64
CA TYR A 67 1.41 14.40 -1.67
C TYR A 67 1.18 13.01 -2.29
N ALA A 68 0.51 12.92 -3.43
CA ALA A 68 0.38 11.65 -4.15
C ALA A 68 1.74 11.13 -4.64
N LYS A 69 2.63 12.05 -5.08
CA LYS A 69 4.00 11.70 -5.48
C LYS A 69 4.82 11.25 -4.28
N LEU A 70 4.76 11.98 -3.17
CA LEU A 70 5.44 11.62 -1.93
C LEU A 70 5.01 10.23 -1.43
N LEU A 71 3.71 9.94 -1.39
CA LEU A 71 3.19 8.63 -1.00
C LEU A 71 3.73 7.51 -1.90
N MET A 72 3.80 7.72 -3.22
CA MET A 72 4.35 6.74 -4.15
C MET A 72 5.86 6.52 -3.95
N GLU A 73 6.63 7.58 -3.72
CA GLU A 73 8.06 7.50 -3.46
C GLU A 73 8.33 6.70 -2.17
N GLU A 74 7.59 6.98 -1.09
CA GLU A 74 7.69 6.23 0.16
C GLU A 74 7.24 4.77 -0.01
N ALA A 75 6.17 4.51 -0.77
CA ALA A 75 5.74 3.15 -1.07
C ALA A 75 6.81 2.33 -1.79
N PHE A 76 7.50 2.92 -2.78
CA PHE A 76 8.59 2.26 -3.47
C PHE A 76 9.78 2.02 -2.54
N ASN A 77 10.16 3.02 -1.75
CA ASN A 77 11.26 2.91 -0.79
C ASN A 77 10.98 1.78 0.21
N GLU A 78 9.79 1.75 0.83
CA GLU A 78 9.42 0.72 1.79
C GLU A 78 9.41 -0.68 1.16
N PHE A 79 8.79 -0.83 -0.01
CA PHE A 79 8.73 -2.12 -0.69
C PHE A 79 10.12 -2.68 -1.04
N ILE A 80 11.04 -1.81 -1.51
CA ILE A 80 12.42 -2.18 -1.84
C ILE A 80 13.24 -2.47 -0.57
N MET A 81 13.12 -1.66 0.48
CA MET A 81 13.86 -1.85 1.73
C MET A 81 13.48 -3.15 2.44
N ILE A 82 12.20 -3.51 2.45
CA ILE A 82 11.73 -4.78 3.03
C ILE A 82 12.36 -5.97 2.30
N HIS A 83 12.56 -5.90 0.98
CA HIS A 83 13.28 -6.95 0.24
C HIS A 83 14.74 -7.08 0.65
N GLN A 84 15.44 -5.96 0.89
CA GLN A 84 16.85 -5.99 1.28
C GLN A 84 17.07 -6.59 2.66
N ILE A 85 16.23 -6.28 3.64
CA ILE A 85 16.33 -6.83 5.00
C ILE A 85 16.10 -8.36 4.97
N LEU A 86 15.10 -8.82 4.21
CA LEU A 86 14.82 -10.27 4.08
C LEU A 86 15.98 -11.05 3.42
N ILE A 87 16.64 -10.46 2.42
CA ILE A 87 17.81 -11.06 1.76
C ILE A 87 18.99 -11.14 2.74
N MET A 88 19.17 -10.17 3.64
CA MET A 88 20.26 -10.20 4.62
C MET A 88 20.07 -11.26 5.70
N GLU A 89 18.83 -11.50 6.16
CA GLU A 89 18.55 -12.51 7.20
C GLU A 89 18.66 -13.95 6.70
N VAL A 90 18.39 -14.21 5.41
CA VAL A 90 18.47 -15.56 4.81
C VAL A 90 19.91 -15.96 4.44
N ASN A 91 20.84 -15.00 4.38
CA ASN A 91 22.25 -15.23 4.04
C ASN A 91 23.20 -15.24 5.26
N LEU A 92 22.66 -15.31 6.48
CA LEU A 92 23.39 -15.54 7.74
C LEU A 92 23.07 -16.94 8.29
#